data_AF-A0A108TD27-F1
#
_entry.id   AF-A0A108TD27-F1
#
_cell.length_a   1.000
_cell.length_b   1.000
_cell.length_c   1.000
_cell.angle_alpha   90.00
_cell.angle_beta   90.00
_cell.angle_gamma   90.00
#
_symmetry.space_group_name_H-M   'P 1'
#
loop_
_entity.id
_entity.type
_entity.pdbx_description
1 polymer ?
#
loop_
_entity_poly.entity_id
_entity_poly.type
_entity_poly.pdbx_seq_one_letter_code
_entity_poly.pdbx_strand_id
1 'polypeptide(L)' 'MNEAKLYKNQEPEPQSANEAAMAYESSCRNVDDFIASLPKEMMRNLVDFAIEEQRAGHCIPNSQVDEMINLRMGWK' A
#
# COMPACT_ATOMS: atom_id res chain seq x y z
N MET A 1 -4.72 44.63 18.65
CA MET A 1 -3.94 44.62 17.40
C MET A 1 -3.03 43.42 17.46
N ASN A 2 -3.29 42.39 16.64
CA ASN A 2 -2.46 41.19 16.58
C ASN A 2 -1.55 41.30 15.36
N GLU A 3 -0.25 41.39 15.58
CA GLU A 3 0.77 41.37 14.53
C GLU A 3 0.79 39.98 13.89
N ALA A 4 0.36 39.89 12.62
CA ALA A 4 0.43 38.66 11.86
C ALA A 4 1.89 38.38 11.50
N LYS A 5 2.42 37.23 11.95
CA LYS A 5 3.75 36.76 11.55
C LYS A 5 3.71 36.39 10.06
N LEU A 6 4.37 37.20 9.24
CA LEU A 6 4.59 36.96 7.82
C LEU A 6 5.50 35.74 7.66
N TYR A 7 4.94 34.60 7.25
CA TYR A 7 5.77 33.44 6.89
C TYR A 7 6.59 33.81 5.65
N LYS A 8 7.92 33.73 5.79
CA LYS A 8 8.88 33.88 4.67
C LYS A 8 8.47 32.90 3.57
N ASN A 9 8.26 33.41 2.35
CA ASN A 9 8.07 32.58 1.17
C ASN A 9 9.28 31.64 1.05
N GLN A 10 9.06 30.35 1.29
CA GLN A 10 10.02 29.31 0.90
C GLN A 10 9.93 29.21 -0.63
N GLU A 11 10.99 29.60 -1.33
CA GLU A 11 11.13 29.25 -2.73
C GLU A 11 11.07 27.71 -2.83
N PRO A 12 10.33 27.15 -3.80
CA PRO A 12 10.32 25.72 -4.02
C PRO A 12 11.75 25.29 -4.37
N GLU A 13 12.35 24.53 -3.47
CA GLU A 13 13.62 23.85 -3.71
C GLU A 13 13.47 23.06 -5.03
N PRO A 14 14.40 23.16 -5.99
CA PRO A 14 14.28 22.43 -7.23
C PRO A 14 14.19 20.95 -6.88
N GLN A 15 13.02 20.36 -7.14
CA GLN A 15 12.83 18.92 -7.06
C GLN A 15 13.77 18.31 -8.09
N SER A 16 14.99 17.93 -7.68
CA SER A 16 15.84 17.08 -8.48
C SER A 16 15.16 15.71 -8.47
N ALA A 17 14.23 15.51 -9.40
CA ALA A 17 13.67 14.20 -9.69
C ALA A 17 14.87 13.28 -9.94
N ASN A 18 15.08 12.31 -9.07
CA ASN A 18 16.20 11.39 -9.22
C ASN A 18 16.01 10.64 -10.55
N GLU A 19 17.07 10.56 -11.34
CA GLU A 19 17.04 9.86 -12.64
C GLU A 19 16.60 8.39 -12.47
N ALA A 20 16.88 7.82 -11.28
CA ALA A 20 16.44 6.48 -10.88
C ALA A 20 14.90 6.34 -10.72
N ALA A 21 14.16 7.29 -10.12
CA ALA A 21 12.69 7.17 -10.06
C ALA A 21 12.06 7.48 -11.41
N MET A 22 12.64 8.40 -12.20
CA MET A 22 12.20 8.64 -13.58
C MET A 22 12.34 7.38 -14.45
N ALA A 23 13.42 6.60 -14.27
CA ALA A 23 13.60 5.32 -14.97
C ALA A 23 12.61 4.24 -14.50
N TYR A 24 12.30 4.20 -13.20
CA TYR A 24 11.27 3.29 -12.66
C TYR A 24 9.87 3.61 -13.23
N GLU A 25 9.49 4.88 -13.26
CA GLU A 25 8.23 5.34 -13.82
C GLU A 25 8.16 5.15 -15.35
N SER A 26 9.29 5.27 -16.05
CA SER A 26 9.34 5.17 -17.52
C SER A 26 9.31 3.74 -18.07
N SER A 27 9.54 2.71 -17.24
CA SER A 27 9.78 1.34 -17.75
C SER A 27 8.52 0.48 -17.85
N CYS A 28 7.42 0.85 -17.19
CA CYS A 28 6.20 0.05 -17.15
C CYS A 28 5.07 0.79 -17.86
N ARG A 29 4.88 0.49 -19.15
CA ARG A 29 3.85 1.11 -20.00
C ARG A 29 2.42 0.79 -19.53
N ASN A 30 2.26 -0.28 -18.73
CA ASN A 30 1.02 -0.70 -18.10
C ASN A 30 1.29 -1.49 -16.80
N VAL A 31 0.24 -1.75 -16.01
CA VAL A 31 0.32 -2.48 -14.73
C VAL A 31 0.73 -3.95 -14.91
N ASP A 32 0.35 -4.56 -16.03
CA ASP A 32 0.66 -5.97 -16.30
C ASP A 32 2.16 -6.19 -16.55
N ASP A 33 2.79 -5.29 -17.31
CA ASP A 33 4.23 -5.26 -17.57
C ASP A 33 5.00 -5.00 -16.27
N PHE A 34 4.47 -4.14 -15.40
CA PHE A 34 5.03 -3.93 -14.06
C PHE A 34 4.99 -5.22 -13.24
N ILE A 35 3.83 -5.89 -13.16
CA ILE A 35 3.69 -7.15 -12.43
C ILE A 35 4.61 -8.22 -13.02
N ALA A 36 4.74 -8.29 -14.34
CA ALA A 36 5.63 -9.21 -15.03
C ALA A 36 7.13 -8.93 -14.79
N SER A 37 7.48 -7.66 -14.50
CA SER A 37 8.85 -7.25 -14.16
C SER A 37 9.27 -7.63 -12.74
N LEU A 38 8.32 -7.96 -11.86
CA LEU A 38 8.62 -8.30 -10.47
C LEU A 38 9.46 -9.59 -10.38
N PRO A 39 10.53 -9.62 -9.56
CA PRO A 39 11.30 -10.83 -9.35
C PRO A 39 10.42 -11.98 -8.86
N LYS A 40 10.56 -13.16 -9.47
CA LYS A 40 9.76 -14.35 -9.11
C LYS A 40 9.90 -14.74 -7.64
N GLU A 41 11.09 -14.56 -7.06
CA GLU A 41 11.35 -14.81 -5.64
C GLU A 41 10.59 -13.83 -4.74
N MET A 42 10.56 -12.55 -5.10
CA MET A 42 9.78 -11.53 -4.38
C MET A 42 8.29 -11.90 -4.40
N MET A 43 7.75 -12.26 -5.56
CA MET A 43 6.34 -12.69 -5.67
C MET A 43 6.05 -13.91 -4.80
N ARG A 44 6.96 -14.89 -4.75
CA ARG A 44 6.82 -16.05 -3.87
C ARG A 44 6.78 -15.66 -2.39
N ASN A 45 7.73 -14.84 -1.95
CA ASN A 45 7.79 -14.38 -0.57
C ASN A 45 6.54 -13.59 -0.15
N LEU A 46 6.00 -12.77 -1.07
CA LEU A 46 4.75 -12.05 -0.83
C LEU A 46 3.54 -12.98 -0.70
N VAL A 47 3.46 -14.04 -1.50
CA VAL A 47 2.42 -15.06 -1.40
C VAL A 47 2.53 -15.83 -0.08
N ASP A 48 3.73 -16.26 0.28
CA ASP A 48 3.98 -16.98 1.54
C ASP A 48 3.59 -16.09 2.74
N PHE A 49 3.98 -14.81 2.73
CA PHE A 49 3.58 -13.84 3.75
C PHE A 49 2.06 -13.68 3.84
N ALA A 50 1.37 -13.53 2.71
CA ALA A 50 -0.09 -13.36 2.69
C ALA A 50 -0.82 -14.60 3.26
N ILE A 51 -0.32 -15.81 2.98
CA ILE A 51 -0.87 -17.06 3.53
C ILE A 51 -0.70 -17.11 5.06
N GLU A 52 0.48 -16.77 5.56
CA GLU A 52 0.76 -16.77 6.99
C GLU A 52 -0.08 -15.73 7.74
N GLU A 53 -0.23 -14.53 7.21
CA GLU A 53 -1.12 -13.49 7.76
C GLU A 53 -2.59 -13.95 7.76
N GLN A 54 -3.07 -14.53 6.66
CA GLN A 54 -4.43 -15.05 6.57
C GLN A 54 -4.68 -16.18 7.60
N ARG A 55 -3.69 -17.05 7.82
CA ARG A 55 -3.75 -18.09 8.87
C ARG A 55 -3.74 -17.51 10.28
N ALA A 56 -3.04 -16.40 10.50
CA ALA A 56 -3.08 -15.65 11.74
C ALA A 56 -4.42 -14.92 11.96
N GLY A 57 -5.33 -14.95 10.99
CA GLY A 57 -6.62 -14.24 11.04
C GLY A 57 -6.52 -12.78 10.65
N HIS A 58 -5.36 -12.32 10.17
CA HIS A 58 -5.22 -11.01 9.57
C HIS A 58 -5.90 -10.99 8.19
N CYS A 59 -6.32 -9.81 7.75
CA CYS A 59 -7.06 -9.61 6.49
C CYS A 59 -8.45 -10.28 6.41
N ILE A 60 -9.00 -10.80 7.52
CA ILE A 60 -10.41 -11.18 7.59
C ILE A 60 -11.23 -9.94 7.96
N PRO A 61 -12.22 -9.51 7.16
CA PRO A 61 -13.09 -8.40 7.51
C PRO A 61 -13.85 -8.68 8.81
N ASN A 62 -13.98 -7.68 9.69
CA ASN A 62 -14.76 -7.81 10.93
C ASN A 62 -16.18 -8.34 10.67
N SER A 63 -16.82 -7.90 9.58
CA SER A 63 -18.15 -8.39 9.18
C SER A 63 -18.19 -9.90 8.95
N GLN A 64 -17.13 -10.48 8.37
CA GLN A 64 -17.04 -11.91 8.13
C GLN A 64 -16.83 -12.69 9.44
N VAL A 65 -16.12 -12.10 10.40
CA VAL A 65 -15.98 -12.66 11.75
C VAL A 65 -17.30 -12.61 12.50
N ASP A 66 -18.01 -11.47 12.45
CA ASP A 66 -19.33 -11.27 13.07
C ASP A 66 -20.35 -12.25 12.50
N GLU A 67 -20.42 -12.41 11.17
CA GLU A 67 -21.28 -13.40 10.51
C GLU A 67 -20.96 -14.83 10.97
N MET A 68 -19.68 -15.20 11.04
CA MET A 68 -19.26 -16.52 11.51
C MET A 68 -19.70 -16.77 12.96
N ILE A 69 -19.56 -15.77 13.84
CA ILE A 69 -19.96 -15.88 15.24
C ILE A 69 -21.49 -16.00 15.34
N ASN A 70 -22.24 -15.13 14.66
CA ASN A 70 -23.69 -15.15 14.67
C ASN A 70 -24.23 -16.51 14.18
N LEU A 71 -23.67 -17.06 13.10
CA LEU A 71 -24.04 -18.37 12.58
C LEU A 71 -23.79 -19.50 13.60
N ARG A 72 -22.62 -19.52 14.26
CA ARG A 72 -22.29 -20.57 15.25
C ARG A 72 -23.13 -20.47 16.52
N MET A 73 -23.45 -19.25 16.94
CA MET A 73 -24.23 -18.99 18.15
C MET A 73 -25.73 -19.07 17.91
N GLY A 74 -26.17 -19.17 16.65
CA GLY A 74 -27.58 -19.15 16.27
C GLY A 74 -28.23 -17.78 16.47
N TRP A 75 -27.43 -16.72 16.43
CA TRP A 75 -27.89 -15.34 16.58
C TRP A 75 -28.27 -14.76 15.21
N LYS A 76 -29.33 -13.94 15.19
CA LYS A 76 -29.86 -13.27 14.00
C LYS A 76 -29.43 -11.81 13.97
#